data_AF-A0AAV2SBC0-F1
#
_entry.id   AF-A0AAV2SBC0-F1
#
_cell.length_a   1.000
_cell.length_b   1.000
_cell.length_c   1.000
_cell.angle_alpha   90.00
_cell.angle_beta   90.00
_cell.angle_gamma   90.00
#
_symmetry.space_group_name_H-M   'P 1'
#
loop_
_entity.id
_entity.type
_entity.pdbx_description
1 polymer ?
#
loop_
_entity_poly.entity_id
_entity_poly.type
_entity_poly.pdbx_seq_one_letter_code
_entity_poly.pdbx_strand_id
1 'polypeptide(L)'
;RGEASCLKTAHLLLYIGVKLCSVDAQQCKVKDMVGTKQEQDVKVFLLKLLAEIRRCEGSFDRLMLCMLLGSRAPGHGCGWYLETEEEEEKVRDITYIFANIGELDNCSVVDLVSEPIWSLGSSPVVVAALADASELLLVLLQHGAGESQQQHLTYKADPIQLSIAFVVRKLASIQHVRLATELQPPKPGLDLFRHTVNTPTLKCLRYLLRTVPWVSAKFLNQHVTGSIRDVSLVLPGVYLGLDPPTLKHLARCATRSNLRMHGLLPHGLEQIGLPATLKDFVNLLK
;
A
#
# COMPACT_ATOMS: atom_id res chain seq x y z
N ARG A 1 -31.22 -4.15 11.53
CA ARG A 1 -31.61 -3.38 10.32
C ARG A 1 -31.39 -1.86 10.46
N GLY A 2 -31.36 -1.28 11.67
CA GLY A 2 -31.04 0.15 11.87
C GLY A 2 -29.56 0.52 11.69
N GLU A 3 -28.63 -0.34 12.12
CA GLU A 3 -27.18 -0.05 12.08
C GLU A 3 -26.62 0.12 10.65
N ALA A 4 -27.14 -0.63 9.68
CA ALA A 4 -26.72 -0.54 8.29
C ALA A 4 -27.12 0.80 7.61
N SER A 5 -28.15 1.49 8.12
CA SER A 5 -28.57 2.81 7.62
C SER A 5 -27.68 3.91 8.18
N CYS A 6 -27.35 3.85 9.47
CA CYS A 6 -26.44 4.80 10.13
C CYS A 6 -25.05 4.76 9.49
N LEU A 7 -24.56 3.57 9.13
CA LEU A 7 -23.24 3.43 8.50
C LEU A 7 -23.16 4.02 7.10
N LYS A 8 -24.20 3.89 6.26
CA LYS A 8 -24.21 4.50 4.92
C LYS A 8 -24.10 6.02 5.01
N THR A 9 -24.82 6.63 5.94
CA THR A 9 -24.75 8.08 6.20
C THR A 9 -23.38 8.47 6.74
N ALA A 10 -22.81 7.71 7.67
CA ALA A 10 -21.48 7.94 8.20
C ALA A 10 -20.40 7.89 7.10
N HIS A 11 -20.46 6.94 6.17
CA HIS A 11 -19.45 6.80 5.11
C HIS A 11 -19.53 7.90 4.05
N LEU A 12 -20.75 8.30 3.65
CA LEU A 12 -20.92 9.46 2.75
C LEU A 12 -20.39 10.74 3.40
N LEU A 13 -20.67 10.92 4.69
CA LEU A 13 -20.14 12.04 5.47
C LEU A 13 -18.61 11.99 5.59
N LEU A 14 -18.00 10.80 5.58
CA LEU A 14 -16.55 10.66 5.65
C LEU A 14 -15.94 11.05 4.32
N TYR A 15 -16.50 10.58 3.22
CA TYR A 15 -16.10 11.00 1.89
C TYR A 15 -16.23 12.53 1.74
N ILE A 16 -17.37 13.11 2.13
CA ILE A 16 -17.58 14.56 2.11
C ILE A 16 -16.55 15.27 3.02
N GLY A 17 -16.34 14.79 4.25
CA GLY A 17 -15.38 15.39 5.19
C GLY A 17 -13.94 15.32 4.68
N VAL A 18 -13.52 14.19 4.12
CA VAL A 18 -12.22 14.03 3.47
C VAL A 18 -12.12 14.96 2.26
N LYS A 19 -13.14 15.05 1.39
CA LYS A 19 -13.11 15.96 0.24
C LYS A 19 -13.06 17.42 0.63
N LEU A 20 -13.83 17.84 1.63
CA LEU A 20 -13.79 19.21 2.13
C LEU A 20 -12.43 19.57 2.75
N CYS A 21 -11.68 18.59 3.27
CA CYS A 21 -10.33 18.80 3.80
C CYS A 21 -9.21 18.60 2.75
N SER A 22 -9.37 17.67 1.81
CA SER A 22 -8.36 17.32 0.80
C SER A 22 -8.44 18.21 -0.43
N VAL A 23 -9.57 18.91 -0.62
CA VAL A 23 -9.82 19.90 -1.68
C VAL A 23 -9.79 21.31 -1.09
N ASP A 24 -8.60 21.78 -0.68
CA ASP A 24 -8.25 23.20 -0.82
C ASP A 24 -6.74 23.46 -0.82
N ALA A 25 -6.20 23.74 -2.02
CA ALA A 25 -4.98 24.54 -2.21
C ALA A 25 -4.81 25.10 -3.65
N GLN A 26 -5.40 24.49 -4.70
CA GLN A 26 -5.20 24.98 -6.08
C GLN A 26 -6.43 25.16 -6.99
N GLN A 27 -7.60 24.56 -6.71
CA GLN A 27 -8.72 24.61 -7.68
C GLN A 27 -10.09 25.02 -7.15
N CYS A 28 -10.33 25.06 -5.84
CA CYS A 28 -11.57 25.64 -5.33
C CYS A 28 -11.46 27.17 -5.34
N LYS A 29 -12.27 27.82 -6.18
CA LYS A 29 -12.57 29.26 -6.09
C LYS A 29 -13.43 29.56 -4.86
N VAL A 30 -13.04 29.08 -3.68
CA VAL A 30 -13.58 29.52 -2.39
C VAL A 30 -12.53 30.41 -1.73
N LYS A 31 -12.04 31.40 -2.49
CA LYS A 31 -10.94 32.25 -2.04
C LYS A 31 -11.32 33.36 -1.07
N ASP A 32 -12.60 33.49 -0.72
CA ASP A 32 -13.07 34.69 0.00
C ASP A 32 -13.80 34.45 1.33
N MET A 33 -13.87 33.23 1.91
CA MET A 33 -14.65 33.07 3.17
C MET A 33 -14.13 32.18 4.30
N VAL A 34 -13.01 31.46 4.22
CA VAL A 34 -12.78 30.41 5.22
C VAL A 34 -11.36 30.39 5.80
N GLY A 35 -11.26 30.93 7.02
CA GLY A 35 -10.06 30.85 7.86
C GLY A 35 -9.89 29.51 8.58
N THR A 36 -8.75 29.39 9.27
CA THR A 36 -8.26 28.25 10.10
C THR A 36 -9.27 27.56 11.03
N LYS A 37 -10.42 28.18 11.30
CA LYS A 37 -11.46 27.64 12.18
C LYS A 37 -12.24 26.49 11.53
N GLN A 38 -12.51 26.57 10.22
CA GLN A 38 -13.30 25.55 9.52
C GLN A 38 -12.49 24.27 9.25
N GLU A 39 -11.20 24.38 8.95
CA GLU A 39 -10.31 23.22 8.78
C GLU A 39 -10.25 22.38 10.07
N GLN A 40 -10.14 23.05 11.22
CA GLN A 40 -10.17 22.41 12.53
C GLN A 40 -11.53 21.73 12.81
N ASP A 41 -12.64 22.37 12.45
CA ASP A 41 -13.99 21.80 12.64
C ASP A 41 -14.21 20.56 11.76
N VAL A 42 -13.74 20.56 10.52
CA VAL A 42 -13.86 19.39 9.62
C VAL A 42 -12.91 18.26 10.06
N LYS A 43 -11.71 18.57 10.55
CA LYS A 43 -10.82 17.57 11.16
C LYS A 43 -11.46 16.90 12.38
N VAL A 44 -12.03 17.67 13.30
CA VAL A 44 -12.74 17.13 14.48
C VAL A 44 -13.91 16.25 14.04
N PHE A 45 -14.64 16.66 13.00
CA PHE A 45 -15.71 15.86 12.42
C PHE A 45 -15.21 14.53 11.85
N LEU A 46 -14.12 14.56 11.07
CA LEU A 46 -13.49 13.36 10.51
C LEU A 46 -13.06 12.37 11.61
N LEU A 47 -12.43 12.86 12.67
CA LEU A 47 -12.00 12.01 13.80
C LEU A 47 -13.20 11.35 14.49
N LYS A 48 -14.26 12.12 14.78
CA LYS A 48 -15.50 11.55 15.35
C LYS A 48 -16.08 10.46 14.46
N LEU A 49 -16.00 10.65 13.15
CA LEU A 49 -16.55 9.72 12.18
C LEU A 49 -15.74 8.44 12.06
N LEU A 50 -14.40 8.55 12.01
CA LEU A 50 -13.51 7.39 12.06
C LEU A 50 -13.68 6.60 13.37
N ALA A 51 -13.86 7.29 14.50
CA ALA A 51 -14.17 6.65 15.77
C ALA A 51 -15.50 5.88 15.72
N GLU A 52 -16.55 6.45 15.13
CA GLU A 52 -17.84 5.76 14.98
C GLU A 52 -17.76 4.56 14.03
N ILE A 53 -17.02 4.66 12.93
CA ILE A 53 -16.77 3.54 12.01
C ILE A 53 -16.08 2.41 12.77
N ARG A 54 -14.99 2.70 13.48
CA ARG A 54 -14.27 1.71 14.27
C ARG A 54 -15.13 1.10 15.37
N ARG A 55 -15.95 1.91 16.06
CA ARG A 55 -16.89 1.45 17.08
C ARG A 55 -17.92 0.46 16.52
N CYS A 56 -18.40 0.71 15.30
CA CYS A 56 -19.42 -0.14 14.68
C CYS A 56 -18.85 -1.37 13.98
N GLU A 57 -17.68 -1.26 13.34
CA GLU A 57 -17.08 -2.33 12.53
C GLU A 57 -16.04 -3.15 13.29
N GLY A 58 -15.52 -2.62 14.40
CA GLY A 58 -14.34 -3.16 15.08
C GLY A 58 -13.04 -3.04 14.29
N SER A 59 -13.08 -2.49 13.08
CA SER A 59 -11.96 -2.37 12.14
C SER A 59 -12.21 -1.20 11.17
N PHE A 60 -11.30 -1.01 10.22
CA PHE A 60 -11.48 -0.10 9.09
C PHE A 60 -11.59 -0.86 7.76
N ASP A 61 -12.10 -2.10 7.81
CA ASP A 61 -12.16 -3.02 6.67
C ASP A 61 -12.78 -2.38 5.43
N ARG A 62 -13.97 -1.77 5.58
CA ARG A 62 -14.67 -1.17 4.44
C ARG A 62 -14.01 0.12 3.95
N LEU A 63 -13.46 0.91 4.87
CA LEU A 63 -12.67 2.09 4.51
C LEU A 63 -11.48 1.69 3.63
N MET A 64 -10.67 0.75 4.10
CA MET A 64 -9.48 0.28 3.36
C MET A 64 -9.86 -0.38 2.03
N LEU A 65 -10.92 -1.20 2.01
CA LEU A 65 -11.41 -1.84 0.79
C LEU A 65 -11.76 -0.82 -0.29
N CYS A 66 -12.47 0.25 0.07
CA CYS A 66 -12.95 1.25 -0.87
C CYS A 66 -11.83 2.19 -1.33
N MET A 67 -10.93 2.54 -0.42
CA MET A 67 -9.75 3.34 -0.75
C MET A 67 -8.81 2.63 -1.71
N LEU A 68 -8.69 1.30 -1.63
CA LEU A 68 -7.82 0.52 -2.49
C LEU A 68 -8.48 0.10 -3.81
N LEU A 69 -9.76 -0.29 -3.79
CA LEU A 69 -10.43 -0.85 -4.98
C LEU A 69 -11.38 0.13 -5.70
N GLY A 70 -11.79 1.23 -5.07
CA GLY A 70 -12.79 2.14 -5.65
C GLY A 70 -14.07 1.41 -6.05
N SER A 71 -14.56 1.65 -7.27
CA SER A 71 -15.74 0.97 -7.83
C SER A 71 -15.56 -0.54 -8.02
N ARG A 72 -14.33 -1.06 -7.97
CA ARG A 72 -14.05 -2.50 -8.10
C ARG A 72 -14.31 -3.28 -6.80
N ALA A 73 -14.65 -2.59 -5.71
CA ALA A 73 -14.95 -3.23 -4.44
C ALA A 73 -16.23 -4.11 -4.55
N PRO A 74 -16.21 -5.37 -4.09
CA PRO A 74 -17.31 -6.31 -4.30
C PRO A 74 -18.62 -5.89 -3.61
N GLY A 75 -19.71 -5.88 -4.37
CA GLY A 75 -20.97 -5.19 -4.08
C GLY A 75 -21.92 -5.78 -3.02
N HIS A 76 -21.44 -6.56 -2.05
CA HIS A 76 -22.29 -7.05 -0.93
C HIS A 76 -21.93 -6.46 0.44
N GLY A 77 -20.75 -5.83 0.58
CA GLY A 77 -20.34 -5.11 1.81
C GLY A 77 -20.15 -3.60 1.61
N CYS A 78 -20.06 -3.14 0.36
CA CYS A 78 -19.67 -1.78 0.02
C CYS A 78 -20.91 -0.92 -0.21
N GLY A 79 -21.46 -0.34 0.86
CA GLY A 79 -22.32 0.85 0.75
C GLY A 79 -21.56 2.12 0.37
N TRP A 80 -20.35 1.96 -0.16
CA TRP A 80 -19.36 2.98 -0.43
C TRP A 80 -19.22 3.07 -1.95
N TYR A 81 -19.36 4.27 -2.48
CA TYR A 81 -19.09 4.55 -3.88
C TYR A 81 -18.13 5.73 -3.88
N LEU A 82 -16.83 5.47 -4.09
CA LEU A 82 -15.94 6.52 -4.55
C LEU A 82 -16.24 6.69 -6.03
N GLU A 83 -16.81 7.83 -6.42
CA GLU A 83 -17.00 8.20 -7.83
C GLU A 83 -15.68 8.27 -8.59
N THR A 84 -14.59 8.48 -7.87
CA THR A 84 -13.28 8.82 -8.42
C THR A 84 -12.42 7.58 -8.55
N GLU A 85 -12.17 7.19 -9.80
CA GLU A 85 -11.28 6.08 -10.14
C GLU A 85 -9.79 6.47 -10.13
N GLU A 86 -9.48 7.77 -10.09
CA GLU A 86 -8.12 8.29 -10.16
C GLU A 86 -7.30 7.89 -8.92
N GLU A 87 -6.16 7.24 -9.16
CA GLU A 87 -5.27 6.76 -8.09
C GLU A 87 -4.68 7.93 -7.27
N GLU A 88 -4.38 9.06 -7.92
CA GLU A 88 -3.84 10.26 -7.26
C GLU A 88 -4.77 10.81 -6.18
N GLU A 89 -6.08 10.77 -6.44
CA GLU A 89 -7.10 11.21 -5.51
C GLU A 89 -7.21 10.25 -4.32
N LYS A 90 -7.20 8.94 -4.58
CA LYS A 90 -7.15 7.91 -3.54
C LYS A 90 -5.90 8.05 -2.66
N VAL A 91 -4.75 8.36 -3.26
CA VAL A 91 -3.48 8.64 -2.55
C VAL A 91 -3.61 9.87 -1.65
N ARG A 92 -4.22 10.95 -2.13
CA ARG A 92 -4.42 12.17 -1.33
C ARG A 92 -5.32 11.89 -0.12
N ASP A 93 -6.45 11.25 -0.38
CA ASP A 93 -7.44 10.94 0.65
C ASP A 93 -6.88 9.98 1.71
N ILE A 94 -6.13 8.93 1.30
CA ILE A 94 -5.56 7.96 2.25
C ILE A 94 -4.45 8.59 3.09
N THR A 95 -3.62 9.44 2.48
CA THR A 95 -2.54 10.15 3.17
C THR A 95 -3.11 11.11 4.21
N TYR A 96 -4.22 11.79 3.88
CA TYR A 96 -4.92 12.66 4.83
C TYR A 96 -5.45 11.86 6.04
N ILE A 97 -6.06 10.69 5.80
CA ILE A 97 -6.52 9.82 6.89
C ILE A 97 -5.34 9.38 7.77
N PHE A 98 -4.26 8.91 7.17
CA PHE A 98 -3.07 8.45 7.91
C PHE A 98 -2.44 9.55 8.76
N ALA A 99 -2.40 10.78 8.27
CA ALA A 99 -1.86 11.92 9.02
C ALA A 99 -2.66 12.26 10.28
N ASN A 100 -3.96 11.91 10.32
CA ASN A 100 -4.86 12.29 11.41
C ASN A 100 -5.26 11.12 12.31
N ILE A 101 -5.15 9.86 11.86
CA ILE A 101 -5.67 8.71 12.59
C ILE A 101 -4.98 8.47 13.95
N GLY A 102 -3.74 8.95 14.11
CA GLY A 102 -3.02 8.87 15.39
C GLY A 102 -3.63 9.71 16.51
N GLU A 103 -4.57 10.61 16.19
CA GLU A 103 -5.35 11.37 17.18
C GLU A 103 -6.58 10.59 17.69
N LEU A 104 -6.87 9.42 17.13
CA LEU A 104 -7.89 8.52 17.66
C LEU A 104 -7.30 7.66 18.78
N ASP A 105 -8.04 7.58 19.89
CA ASP A 105 -7.67 6.74 21.02
C ASP A 105 -7.41 5.29 20.58
N ASN A 106 -6.25 4.76 20.97
CA ASN A 106 -5.81 3.38 20.70
C ASN A 106 -5.76 3.02 19.20
N CYS A 107 -5.51 3.98 18.31
CA CYS A 107 -5.31 3.71 16.89
C CYS A 107 -3.92 4.15 16.44
N SER A 108 -3.12 3.24 15.89
CA SER A 108 -1.93 3.62 15.13
C SER A 108 -2.18 3.46 13.64
N VAL A 109 -1.47 4.25 12.82
CA VAL A 109 -1.46 4.06 11.36
C VAL A 109 -0.97 2.65 11.02
N VAL A 110 0.01 2.14 11.77
CA VAL A 110 0.61 0.81 11.56
C VAL A 110 -0.45 -0.28 11.68
N ASP A 111 -1.37 -0.16 12.65
CA ASP A 111 -2.50 -1.08 12.81
C ASP A 111 -3.39 -1.02 11.56
N LEU A 112 -3.79 0.19 11.14
CA LEU A 112 -4.64 0.36 9.96
C LEU A 112 -4.04 -0.26 8.68
N VAL A 113 -2.74 -0.09 8.45
CA VAL A 113 -2.09 -0.57 7.21
C VAL A 113 -1.64 -2.03 7.28
N SER A 114 -1.57 -2.61 8.47
CA SER A 114 -1.13 -4.00 8.69
C SER A 114 -2.29 -4.95 8.99
N GLU A 115 -3.43 -4.44 9.46
CA GLU A 115 -4.64 -5.21 9.71
C GLU A 115 -5.20 -5.78 8.40
N PRO A 116 -5.65 -7.04 8.40
CA PRO A 116 -6.28 -7.63 7.24
C PRO A 116 -7.60 -6.95 6.90
N ILE A 117 -7.85 -6.81 5.60
CA ILE A 117 -9.17 -6.55 5.06
C ILE A 117 -9.94 -7.88 5.14
N TRP A 118 -10.62 -8.09 6.25
CA TRP A 118 -11.46 -9.25 6.57
C TRP A 118 -12.37 -9.66 5.41
N SER A 119 -12.96 -8.70 4.69
CA SER A 119 -13.82 -8.98 3.54
C SER A 119 -13.10 -9.71 2.39
N LEU A 120 -11.77 -9.58 2.31
CA LEU A 120 -10.92 -10.20 1.29
C LEU A 120 -9.94 -11.24 1.85
N GLY A 121 -9.89 -11.41 3.18
CA GLY A 121 -8.93 -12.28 3.86
C GLY A 121 -7.46 -11.96 3.55
N SER A 122 -7.15 -10.69 3.21
CA SER A 122 -5.84 -10.27 2.71
C SER A 122 -5.43 -8.93 3.30
N SER A 123 -4.12 -8.66 3.39
CA SER A 123 -3.62 -7.35 3.83
C SER A 123 -3.84 -6.25 2.78
N PRO A 124 -3.89 -4.97 3.20
CA PRO A 124 -3.90 -3.82 2.30
C PRO A 124 -2.81 -3.85 1.23
N VAL A 125 -1.59 -4.26 1.58
CA VAL A 125 -0.45 -4.34 0.64
C VAL A 125 -0.68 -5.39 -0.45
N VAL A 126 -1.21 -6.56 -0.08
CA VAL A 126 -1.54 -7.61 -1.05
C VAL A 126 -2.63 -7.13 -2.00
N VAL A 127 -3.66 -6.47 -1.48
CA VAL A 127 -4.77 -5.94 -2.29
C VAL A 127 -4.27 -4.85 -3.25
N ALA A 128 -3.45 -3.91 -2.79
CA ALA A 128 -2.86 -2.86 -3.63
C ALA A 128 -1.97 -3.45 -4.73
N ALA A 129 -1.15 -4.47 -4.40
CA ALA A 129 -0.30 -5.15 -5.37
C ALA A 129 -1.11 -5.91 -6.44
N LEU A 130 -2.20 -6.59 -6.05
CA LEU A 130 -3.11 -7.28 -6.98
C LEU A 130 -3.86 -6.31 -7.90
N ALA A 131 -4.22 -5.13 -7.39
CA ALA A 131 -4.91 -4.09 -8.13
C ALA A 131 -4.00 -3.27 -9.08
N ASP A 132 -2.69 -3.55 -9.11
CA ASP A 132 -1.66 -2.74 -9.76
C ASP A 132 -1.63 -1.26 -9.28
N ALA A 133 -2.08 -0.99 -8.06
CA ALA A 133 -2.14 0.36 -7.50
C ALA A 133 -0.78 0.75 -6.89
N SER A 134 0.18 1.09 -7.76
CA SER A 134 1.57 1.27 -7.36
C SER A 134 1.83 2.46 -6.42
N GLU A 135 1.07 3.54 -6.57
CA GLU A 135 1.22 4.73 -5.73
C GLU A 135 0.54 4.51 -4.38
N LEU A 136 -0.64 3.86 -4.35
CA LEU A 136 -1.27 3.42 -3.09
C LEU A 136 -0.39 2.41 -2.34
N LEU A 137 0.20 1.46 -3.06
CA LEU A 137 1.13 0.51 -2.48
C LEU A 137 2.35 1.21 -1.87
N LEU A 138 2.93 2.21 -2.55
CA LEU A 138 4.03 2.99 -2.01
C LEU A 138 3.63 3.67 -0.69
N VAL A 139 2.47 4.33 -0.65
CA VAL A 139 1.98 5.02 0.55
C VAL A 139 1.78 4.04 1.71
N LEU A 140 1.18 2.87 1.47
CA LEU A 140 1.05 1.82 2.48
C LEU A 140 2.42 1.40 3.04
N LEU A 141 3.38 1.10 2.16
CA LEU A 141 4.73 0.71 2.57
C LEU A 141 5.44 1.82 3.34
N GLN A 142 5.30 3.08 2.92
CA GLN A 142 5.88 4.24 3.63
C GLN A 142 5.36 4.36 5.06
N HIS A 143 4.08 4.04 5.29
CA HIS A 143 3.45 4.05 6.61
C HIS A 143 3.64 2.75 7.39
N GLY A 144 4.55 1.88 6.94
CA GLY A 144 4.93 0.69 7.68
C GLY A 144 3.98 -0.50 7.47
N ALA A 145 3.28 -0.58 6.35
CA ALA A 145 2.59 -1.81 5.99
C ALA A 145 3.61 -2.94 5.74
N GLY A 146 3.36 -4.12 6.31
CA GLY A 146 4.26 -5.28 6.20
C GLY A 146 3.96 -6.36 7.24
N GLU A 147 4.92 -7.26 7.52
CA GLU A 147 4.84 -8.38 8.50
C GLU A 147 3.79 -8.16 9.58
N SER A 148 2.68 -8.89 9.50
CA SER A 148 1.65 -8.89 10.51
C SER A 148 2.16 -9.69 11.71
N GLN A 149 2.22 -9.10 12.91
CA GLN A 149 2.47 -9.90 14.14
C GLN A 149 1.32 -10.87 14.45
N GLN A 150 0.18 -10.71 13.79
CA GLN A 150 -1.01 -11.53 14.01
C GLN A 150 -1.03 -12.75 13.08
N GLN A 151 -0.80 -13.92 13.69
CA GLN A 151 -0.81 -15.26 13.07
C GLN A 151 -2.21 -15.76 12.67
N HIS A 152 -3.24 -14.90 12.66
CA HIS A 152 -4.64 -15.29 12.55
C HIS A 152 -5.23 -15.25 11.13
N LEU A 153 -4.43 -14.96 10.10
CA LEU A 153 -4.88 -15.05 8.71
C LEU A 153 -4.77 -16.49 8.19
N THR A 154 -5.69 -16.84 7.29
CA THR A 154 -5.75 -18.10 6.54
C THR A 154 -4.45 -18.42 5.78
N TYR A 155 -3.62 -17.40 5.53
CA TYR A 155 -2.28 -17.53 4.97
C TYR A 155 -1.23 -17.15 6.03
N LYS A 156 -0.44 -18.14 6.49
CA LYS A 156 0.74 -17.96 7.37
C LYS A 156 1.91 -17.20 6.72
N ALA A 157 1.69 -16.61 5.55
CA ALA A 157 2.72 -16.06 4.71
C ALA A 157 2.85 -14.55 4.94
N ASP A 158 4.09 -14.07 4.94
CA ASP A 158 4.36 -12.63 5.04
C ASP A 158 3.66 -11.87 3.89
N PRO A 159 2.90 -10.81 4.19
CA PRO A 159 2.16 -10.06 3.18
C PRO A 159 3.03 -9.47 2.06
N ILE A 160 4.26 -9.05 2.37
CA ILE A 160 5.18 -8.51 1.38
C ILE A 160 5.64 -9.62 0.43
N GLN A 161 6.04 -10.77 0.98
CA GLN A 161 6.42 -11.93 0.17
C GLN A 161 5.28 -12.42 -0.72
N LEU A 162 4.04 -12.50 -0.19
CA LEU A 162 2.85 -12.82 -1.00
C LEU A 162 2.67 -11.83 -2.14
N SER A 163 2.76 -10.53 -1.85
CA SER A 163 2.63 -9.47 -2.87
C SER A 163 3.70 -9.61 -3.96
N ILE A 164 4.94 -9.91 -3.58
CA ILE A 164 6.03 -10.17 -4.54
C ILE A 164 5.68 -11.39 -5.40
N ALA A 165 5.26 -12.49 -4.79
CA ALA A 165 4.91 -13.71 -5.53
C ALA A 165 3.77 -13.45 -6.54
N PHE A 166 2.72 -12.72 -6.17
CA PHE A 166 1.63 -12.37 -7.09
C PHE A 166 2.11 -11.51 -8.26
N VAL A 167 2.88 -10.46 -7.96
CA VAL A 167 3.41 -9.56 -8.99
C VAL A 167 4.36 -10.29 -9.93
N VAL A 168 5.24 -11.15 -9.39
CA VAL A 168 6.15 -11.99 -10.19
C VAL A 168 5.37 -12.97 -11.06
N ARG A 169 4.35 -13.66 -10.52
CA ARG A 169 3.49 -14.57 -11.29
C ARG A 169 2.83 -13.85 -12.46
N LYS A 170 2.32 -12.63 -12.23
CA LYS A 170 1.71 -11.80 -13.27
C LYS A 170 2.72 -11.40 -14.34
N LEU A 171 3.90 -10.95 -13.95
CA LEU A 171 4.96 -10.58 -14.90
C LEU A 171 5.50 -11.77 -15.69
N ALA A 172 5.69 -12.92 -15.04
CA ALA A 172 6.10 -14.15 -15.70
C ALA A 172 5.08 -14.56 -16.77
N SER A 173 3.78 -14.46 -16.47
CA SER A 173 2.73 -14.76 -17.46
C SER A 173 2.80 -13.86 -18.69
N ILE A 174 3.13 -12.58 -18.51
CA ILE A 174 3.30 -11.61 -19.61
C ILE A 174 4.58 -11.92 -20.42
N GLN A 175 5.67 -12.29 -19.74
CA GLN A 175 6.93 -12.67 -20.41
C GLN A 175 6.75 -13.93 -21.26
N HIS A 176 6.07 -14.97 -20.76
CA HIS A 176 5.79 -16.17 -21.55
C HIS A 176 4.99 -15.84 -22.82
N VAL A 177 4.04 -14.90 -22.75
CA VAL A 177 3.32 -14.41 -23.93
C VAL A 177 4.27 -13.74 -24.92
N ARG A 178 5.17 -12.87 -24.45
CA ARG A 178 6.15 -12.17 -25.33
C ARG A 178 7.17 -13.13 -25.95
N LEU A 179 7.66 -14.10 -25.18
CA LEU A 179 8.61 -15.12 -25.67
C LEU A 179 7.99 -16.09 -26.65
N ALA A 180 6.69 -16.36 -26.53
CA ALA A 180 5.95 -17.13 -27.52
C ALA A 180 5.72 -16.34 -28.84
N THR A 181 5.81 -15.00 -28.80
CA THR A 181 5.62 -14.14 -29.99
C THR A 181 6.93 -13.65 -30.62
N GLU A 182 8.03 -13.57 -29.88
CA GLU A 182 9.33 -13.12 -30.39
C GLU A 182 10.34 -14.29 -30.48
N LEU A 183 10.84 -14.52 -31.69
CA LEU A 183 11.75 -15.61 -32.09
C LEU A 183 13.20 -15.51 -31.54
N GLN A 184 13.45 -14.77 -30.45
CA GLN A 184 14.78 -14.67 -29.84
C GLN A 184 14.75 -14.81 -28.31
N PRO A 185 15.65 -15.62 -27.73
CA PRO A 185 15.74 -15.75 -26.28
C PRO A 185 16.33 -14.46 -25.67
N PRO A 186 15.67 -13.84 -24.67
CA PRO A 186 16.20 -12.69 -23.97
C PRO A 186 17.38 -13.12 -23.11
N LYS A 187 18.36 -12.23 -22.97
CA LYS A 187 19.45 -12.42 -22.02
C LYS A 187 18.87 -12.37 -20.60
N PRO A 188 19.22 -13.33 -19.72
CA PRO A 188 18.69 -13.34 -18.36
C PRO A 188 19.15 -12.11 -17.56
N GLY A 189 18.21 -11.49 -16.85
CA GLY A 189 18.49 -10.78 -15.59
C GLY A 189 18.67 -9.26 -15.61
N LEU A 190 18.71 -8.56 -16.75
CA LEU A 190 18.93 -7.09 -16.74
C LEU A 190 18.05 -6.26 -17.67
N ASP A 191 17.47 -6.85 -18.71
CA ASP A 191 16.84 -6.05 -19.77
C ASP A 191 15.41 -5.57 -19.41
N LEU A 192 14.70 -6.28 -18.52
CA LEU A 192 13.36 -5.85 -18.06
C LEU A 192 13.40 -4.59 -17.18
N PHE A 193 14.49 -4.40 -16.42
CA PHE A 193 14.67 -3.21 -15.59
C PHE A 193 15.23 -2.02 -16.37
N ARG A 194 15.93 -2.28 -17.49
CA ARG A 194 16.57 -1.25 -18.33
C ARG A 194 15.67 -0.72 -19.45
N HIS A 195 14.79 -1.54 -20.00
CA HIS A 195 13.91 -1.11 -21.10
C HIS A 195 12.54 -0.65 -20.58
N THR A 196 12.44 0.66 -20.32
CA THR A 196 11.35 1.61 -20.63
C THR A 196 9.88 1.17 -20.59
N VAL A 197 9.50 0.12 -19.85
CA VAL A 197 8.09 -0.21 -19.60
C VAL A 197 7.81 0.12 -18.14
N ASN A 198 7.40 1.37 -17.89
CA ASN A 198 7.00 1.84 -16.57
C ASN A 198 5.56 1.39 -16.27
N THR A 199 5.30 0.08 -16.29
CA THR A 199 3.98 -0.42 -15.90
C THR A 199 3.79 -0.31 -14.39
N PRO A 200 2.56 -0.04 -13.92
CA PRO A 200 2.28 -0.02 -12.49
C PRO A 200 2.69 -1.33 -11.78
N THR A 201 2.53 -2.48 -12.43
CA THR A 201 3.00 -3.78 -11.93
C THR A 201 4.51 -3.82 -11.65
N LEU A 202 5.35 -3.24 -12.52
CA LEU A 202 6.80 -3.17 -12.30
C LEU A 202 7.18 -2.16 -11.21
N LYS A 203 6.45 -1.05 -11.09
CA LYS A 203 6.59 -0.13 -9.95
C LYS A 203 6.27 -0.85 -8.63
N CYS A 204 5.17 -1.60 -8.58
CA CYS A 204 4.81 -2.41 -7.41
C CYS A 204 5.95 -3.35 -7.02
N LEU A 205 6.50 -4.09 -7.99
CA LEU A 205 7.62 -4.99 -7.73
C LEU A 205 8.83 -4.24 -7.15
N ARG A 206 9.20 -3.09 -7.73
CA ARG A 206 10.33 -2.27 -7.27
C ARG A 206 10.12 -1.79 -5.83
N TYR A 207 8.94 -1.30 -5.48
CA TYR A 207 8.64 -0.85 -4.13
C TYR A 207 8.68 -2.00 -3.11
N LEU A 208 8.11 -3.16 -3.45
CA LEU A 208 8.15 -4.35 -2.60
C LEU A 208 9.58 -4.86 -2.40
N LEU A 209 10.39 -4.93 -3.45
CA LEU A 209 11.78 -5.39 -3.33
C LEU A 209 12.65 -4.41 -2.51
N ARG A 210 12.29 -3.13 -2.44
CA ARG A 210 12.98 -2.16 -1.56
C ARG A 210 12.70 -2.39 -0.08
N THR A 211 11.68 -3.15 0.30
CA THR A 211 11.34 -3.40 1.72
C THR A 211 11.88 -4.71 2.26
N VAL A 212 12.30 -5.65 1.40
CA VAL A 212 12.84 -6.95 1.81
C VAL A 212 14.29 -7.15 1.39
N PRO A 213 15.14 -7.79 2.20
CA PRO A 213 16.52 -8.04 1.84
C PRO A 213 16.63 -9.17 0.80
N TRP A 214 15.78 -10.19 0.88
CA TRP A 214 15.63 -11.28 -0.09
C TRP A 214 14.25 -11.93 0.05
N VAL A 215 13.90 -12.80 -0.90
CA VAL A 215 12.69 -13.62 -0.90
C VAL A 215 13.08 -15.08 -0.95
N SER A 216 12.42 -15.92 -0.14
CA SER A 216 12.70 -17.35 -0.12
C SER A 216 12.36 -18.01 -1.46
N ALA A 217 13.33 -18.66 -2.11
CA ALA A 217 13.08 -19.41 -3.35
C ALA A 217 12.02 -20.51 -3.15
N LYS A 218 12.02 -21.16 -1.98
CA LYS A 218 10.99 -22.14 -1.60
C LYS A 218 9.59 -21.51 -1.57
N PHE A 219 9.50 -20.28 -1.05
CA PHE A 219 8.24 -19.55 -1.00
C PHE A 219 7.72 -19.20 -2.39
N LEU A 220 8.60 -18.70 -3.26
CA LEU A 220 8.23 -18.38 -4.65
C LEU A 220 7.77 -19.61 -5.41
N ASN A 221 8.45 -20.75 -5.26
CA ASN A 221 8.04 -22.01 -5.91
C ASN A 221 6.66 -22.52 -5.47
N GLN A 222 6.22 -22.17 -4.26
CA GLN A 222 4.90 -22.56 -3.76
C GLN A 222 3.77 -21.69 -4.33
N HIS A 223 4.05 -20.44 -4.68
CA HIS A 223 3.03 -19.44 -5.01
C HIS A 223 3.07 -18.98 -6.48
N VAL A 224 4.19 -19.18 -7.16
CA VAL A 224 4.38 -18.91 -8.58
C VAL A 224 4.31 -20.25 -9.32
N THR A 225 3.28 -20.43 -10.15
CA THR A 225 3.15 -21.60 -11.02
C THR A 225 4.11 -21.44 -12.20
N GLY A 226 5.38 -21.81 -12.01
CA GLY A 226 6.45 -21.69 -13.01
C GLY A 226 7.77 -22.26 -12.50
N SER A 227 8.73 -22.53 -13.39
CA SER A 227 10.07 -22.96 -12.99
C SER A 227 10.83 -21.79 -12.36
N ILE A 228 11.76 -22.04 -11.42
CA ILE A 228 12.67 -21.02 -10.89
C ILE A 228 13.36 -20.23 -12.02
N ARG A 229 13.59 -20.89 -13.16
CA ARG A 229 14.14 -20.23 -14.36
C ARG A 229 13.28 -19.06 -14.81
N ASP A 230 11.96 -19.20 -14.81
CA ASP A 230 11.03 -18.15 -15.21
C ASP A 230 11.03 -17.00 -14.18
N VAL A 231 11.20 -17.32 -12.91
CA VAL A 231 11.34 -16.34 -11.83
C VAL A 231 12.64 -15.55 -11.94
N SER A 232 13.76 -16.21 -12.29
CA SER A 232 15.06 -15.56 -12.47
C SER A 232 15.13 -14.60 -13.67
N LEU A 233 14.16 -14.68 -14.59
CA LEU A 233 13.98 -13.71 -15.67
C LEU A 233 13.30 -12.41 -15.20
N VAL A 234 12.61 -12.45 -14.05
CA VAL A 234 11.86 -11.32 -13.48
C VAL A 234 12.59 -10.72 -12.26
N LEU A 235 13.16 -11.56 -11.40
CA LEU A 235 13.84 -11.16 -10.17
C LEU A 235 15.37 -11.25 -10.30
N PRO A 236 16.11 -10.19 -9.93
CA PRO A 236 17.57 -10.25 -9.80
C PRO A 236 18.02 -11.31 -8.79
N GLY A 237 19.16 -11.96 -9.06
CA GLY A 237 19.74 -13.03 -8.22
C GLY A 237 19.93 -12.65 -6.75
N VAL A 238 20.22 -11.37 -6.47
CA VAL A 238 20.32 -10.81 -5.12
C VAL A 238 19.06 -11.08 -4.29
N TYR A 239 17.87 -10.91 -4.87
CA TYR A 239 16.61 -11.13 -4.15
C TYR A 239 16.23 -12.61 -4.06
N LEU A 240 16.88 -13.48 -4.83
CA LEU A 240 16.71 -14.93 -4.76
C LEU A 240 17.71 -15.60 -3.80
N GLY A 241 18.59 -14.81 -3.17
CA GLY A 241 19.65 -15.32 -2.30
C GLY A 241 20.80 -15.99 -3.06
N LEU A 242 20.89 -15.78 -4.39
CA LEU A 242 22.02 -16.25 -5.20
C LEU A 242 23.25 -15.35 -4.99
N ASP A 243 23.01 -14.06 -4.75
CA ASP A 243 24.02 -13.06 -4.47
C ASP A 243 23.69 -12.32 -3.16
N PRO A 244 24.69 -11.91 -2.37
CA PRO A 244 24.44 -11.15 -1.16
C PRO A 244 23.90 -9.74 -1.49
N PRO A 245 22.87 -9.25 -0.75
CA PRO A 245 22.41 -7.88 -0.89
C PRO A 245 23.48 -6.89 -0.45
N THR A 246 23.50 -5.73 -1.10
CA THR A 246 24.41 -4.65 -0.72
C THR A 246 24.17 -4.21 0.72
N LEU A 247 25.23 -3.82 1.44
CA LEU A 247 25.13 -3.29 2.79
C LEU A 247 24.16 -2.10 2.88
N LYS A 248 24.14 -1.26 1.84
CA LYS A 248 23.21 -0.12 1.72
C LYS A 248 21.75 -0.57 1.74
N HIS A 249 21.42 -1.66 1.06
CA HIS A 249 20.07 -2.22 1.03
C HIS A 249 19.69 -2.87 2.36
N LEU A 250 20.59 -3.66 2.93
CA LEU A 250 20.40 -4.25 4.26
C LEU A 250 20.15 -3.18 5.33
N ALA A 251 20.94 -2.10 5.32
CA ALA A 251 20.76 -0.97 6.22
C ALA A 251 19.38 -0.31 6.03
N ARG A 252 18.89 -0.17 4.79
CA ARG A 252 17.53 0.34 4.53
C ARG A 252 16.48 -0.53 5.22
N CYS A 253 16.51 -1.84 4.98
CA CYS A 253 15.56 -2.79 5.55
C CYS A 253 15.61 -2.79 7.08
N ALA A 254 16.82 -2.80 7.66
CA ALA A 254 17.01 -2.78 9.11
C ALA A 254 16.48 -1.48 9.74
N THR A 255 16.82 -0.31 9.18
CA THR A 255 16.34 0.99 9.67
C THR A 255 14.83 1.08 9.58
N ARG A 256 14.23 0.66 8.46
CA ARG A 256 12.77 0.67 8.30
C ARG A 256 12.08 -0.29 9.26
N SER A 257 12.63 -1.48 9.46
CA SER A 257 12.10 -2.47 10.43
C SER A 257 12.10 -1.88 11.83
N ASN A 258 13.21 -1.25 12.25
CA ASN A 258 13.29 -0.60 13.56
C ASN A 258 12.26 0.54 13.71
N LEU A 259 12.18 1.46 12.74
CA LEU A 259 11.21 2.55 12.78
C LEU A 259 9.77 2.05 12.80
N ARG A 260 9.47 0.99 12.05
CA ARG A 260 8.16 0.34 12.04
C ARG A 260 7.81 -0.24 13.40
N MET A 261 8.71 -0.99 14.04
CA MET A 261 8.49 -1.59 15.37
C MET A 261 8.18 -0.54 16.44
N HIS A 262 8.64 0.69 16.25
CA HIS A 262 8.40 1.81 17.16
C HIS A 262 7.27 2.75 16.69
N GLY A 263 6.54 2.43 15.61
CA GLY A 263 5.46 3.28 15.09
C GLY A 263 5.94 4.63 14.55
N LEU A 264 7.21 4.72 14.15
CA LEU A 264 7.87 5.97 13.73
C LEU A 264 7.83 6.17 12.20
N LEU A 265 7.18 5.31 11.42
CA LEU A 265 7.05 5.50 9.97
C LEU A 265 5.75 6.23 9.60
N PRO A 266 5.76 7.14 8.61
CA PRO A 266 6.94 7.69 7.93
C PRO A 266 7.55 8.88 8.70
N HIS A 267 6.79 9.53 9.58
CA HIS A 267 7.12 10.85 10.14
C HIS A 267 8.38 10.90 11.01
N GLY A 268 8.73 9.81 11.68
CA GLY A 268 9.94 9.70 12.47
C GLY A 268 11.22 9.78 11.62
N LEU A 269 11.16 9.56 10.30
CA LEU A 269 12.30 9.79 9.42
C LEU A 269 12.76 11.25 9.45
N GLU A 270 11.84 12.20 9.66
CA GLU A 270 12.20 13.61 9.73
C GLU A 270 12.97 13.96 11.00
N GLN A 271 12.70 13.23 12.07
CA GLN A 271 13.32 13.41 13.39
C GLN A 271 14.73 12.82 13.44
N ILE A 272 15.04 11.85 12.57
CA ILE A 272 16.40 11.32 12.45
C ILE A 272 17.26 12.35 11.71
N GLY A 273 18.42 12.69 12.26
CA GLY A 273 19.41 13.60 11.64
C GLY A 273 20.10 13.05 10.39
N LEU A 274 19.37 12.37 9.49
CA LEU A 274 19.87 11.89 8.21
C LEU A 274 19.80 12.98 7.13
N PRO A 275 20.75 12.99 6.18
CA PRO A 275 20.62 13.77 4.94
C PRO A 275 19.33 13.44 4.18
N ALA A 276 18.73 14.43 3.51
CA ALA A 276 17.49 14.28 2.75
C ALA A 276 17.53 13.13 1.72
N THR A 277 18.67 12.95 1.04
CA THR A 277 18.85 11.86 0.08
C THR A 277 18.78 10.47 0.71
N LEU A 278 19.24 10.32 1.97
CA LEU A 278 19.11 9.09 2.73
C LEU A 278 17.70 8.92 3.28
N LYS A 279 17.03 10.00 3.70
CA LYS A 279 15.61 9.98 4.08
C LYS A 279 14.76 9.47 2.92
N ASP A 280 14.93 10.00 1.71
CA ASP A 280 14.23 9.54 0.49
C ASP A 280 14.48 8.06 0.19
N PHE A 281 15.73 7.62 0.36
CA PHE A 281 16.14 6.24 0.13
C PHE A 281 15.48 5.27 1.12
N VAL A 282 15.43 5.64 2.41
CA VAL A 282 14.74 4.89 3.46
C VAL A 282 13.22 4.98 3.31
N ASN A 283 12.70 6.09 2.80
CA ASN A 283 11.28 6.30 2.51
C ASN A 283 10.82 5.72 1.15
N LEU A 284 11.64 4.86 0.53
CA LEU A 284 11.32 4.14 -0.71
C LEU A 284 11.12 5.01 -1.96
N LEU A 285 11.48 6.29 -1.92
CA LEU A 285 11.41 7.21 -3.07
C LEU A 285 12.58 7.02 -4.03
N LYS A 286 13.75 6.57 -3.52
CA LYS A 286 15.00 6.39 -4.29
C LYS A 286 15.56 4.97 -4.20
#